data_AF-A0A9E3P352-F1
#
_entry.id   AF-A0A9E3P352-F1
#
_cell.length_a   1.000
_cell.length_b   1.000
_cell.length_c   1.000
_cell.angle_alpha   90.00
_cell.angle_beta   90.00
_cell.angle_gamma   90.00
#
_symmetry.space_group_name_H-M   'P 1'
#
loop_
_entity.id
_entity.type
_entity.pdbx_description
1 polymer ?
#
loop_
_entity_poly.entity_id
_entity_poly.type
_entity_poly.pdbx_seq_one_letter_code
_entity_poly.pdbx_strand_id
1 'polypeptide(L)'
;MIRAAAVAGSLFFLGCAPAQEAPVHHAAPPATRSAPLDAVTLIHGGAGPWVVAGYRMGSFALTKLGLERGSFDLEVVHYTPKQVQYACVADGAAAATGASLGKLNLALENAESADTRTTYRRKSSGQSITLRPAPSFITRYRDVPRDQLAAAGQEVLALPDDAIFEVVP
;
A
#
# COMPACT_ATOMS: atom_id res chain seq x y z
N MET A 1 17.24 -64.86 52.80
CA MET A 1 17.04 -64.57 51.37
C MET A 1 15.86 -63.62 51.24
N ILE A 2 16.10 -62.32 51.05
CA ILE A 2 15.07 -61.29 50.84
C ILE A 2 15.45 -60.58 49.55
N ARG A 3 14.58 -60.70 48.53
CA ARG A 3 14.77 -60.11 47.19
C ARG A 3 14.24 -58.67 47.19
N ALA A 4 15.10 -57.74 46.81
CA ALA A 4 14.71 -56.38 46.44
C ALA A 4 13.99 -56.41 45.08
N ALA A 5 12.85 -55.74 44.99
CA ALA A 5 12.15 -55.47 43.74
C ALA A 5 12.25 -53.97 43.45
N ALA A 6 12.85 -53.63 42.31
CA ALA A 6 13.00 -52.28 41.81
C ALA A 6 11.67 -51.78 41.20
N VAL A 7 11.27 -50.56 41.54
CA VAL A 7 10.16 -49.85 40.91
C VAL A 7 10.73 -48.97 39.80
N ALA A 8 10.49 -49.35 38.54
CA ALA A 8 10.81 -48.54 37.37
C ALA A 8 9.61 -47.61 37.07
N GLY A 9 9.79 -46.31 37.29
CA GLY A 9 8.84 -45.28 36.86
C GLY A 9 8.90 -45.09 35.35
N SER A 10 7.75 -45.24 34.68
CA SER A 10 7.60 -44.88 33.27
C SER A 10 7.18 -43.42 33.16
N LEU A 11 8.07 -42.56 32.63
CA LEU A 11 7.73 -41.22 32.18
C LEU A 11 6.97 -41.32 30.85
N PHE A 12 5.70 -40.89 30.85
CA PHE A 12 4.98 -40.60 29.61
C PHE A 12 5.48 -39.27 29.05
N PHE A 13 6.20 -39.31 27.94
CA PHE A 13 6.43 -38.12 27.11
C PHE A 13 5.19 -37.90 26.24
N LEU A 14 4.43 -36.84 26.52
CA LEU A 14 3.46 -36.28 25.57
C LEU A 14 4.24 -35.73 24.38
N GLY A 15 4.32 -36.48 23.29
CA GLY A 15 4.82 -35.98 22.01
C GLY A 15 3.77 -35.07 21.36
N CYS A 16 4.11 -33.81 21.13
CA CYS A 16 3.37 -32.95 20.20
C CYS A 16 3.57 -33.49 18.78
N ALA A 17 2.49 -33.88 18.10
CA ALA A 17 2.54 -34.17 16.67
C ALA A 17 2.87 -32.88 15.89
N PRO A 18 3.71 -32.93 14.84
CA PRO A 18 3.93 -31.77 13.99
C PRO A 18 2.65 -31.46 13.22
N ALA A 19 2.24 -30.19 13.23
CA ALA A 19 1.17 -29.71 12.37
C ALA A 19 1.60 -29.87 10.90
N GLN A 20 0.74 -30.48 10.09
CA GLN A 20 0.95 -30.60 8.66
C GLN A 20 0.87 -29.20 8.03
N GLU A 21 1.98 -28.70 7.50
CA GLU A 21 2.01 -27.46 6.73
C GLU A 21 1.12 -27.59 5.50
N ALA A 22 0.09 -26.75 5.42
CA ALA A 22 -0.70 -26.59 4.21
C ALA A 22 0.18 -26.00 3.09
N PRO A 23 -0.03 -26.38 1.82
CA PRO A 23 0.79 -25.88 0.72
C PRO A 23 0.59 -24.37 0.58
N VAL A 24 1.64 -23.61 0.81
CA VAL A 24 1.75 -22.22 0.37
C VAL A 24 1.72 -22.20 -1.15
N HIS A 25 0.61 -21.74 -1.73
CA HIS A 25 0.54 -21.46 -3.16
C HIS A 25 1.47 -20.28 -3.47
N HIS A 26 2.70 -20.57 -3.87
CA HIS A 26 3.54 -19.59 -4.57
C HIS A 26 2.88 -19.30 -5.91
N ALA A 27 2.21 -18.16 -6.00
CA ALA A 27 1.76 -17.61 -7.27
C ALA A 27 2.94 -17.60 -8.25
N ALA A 28 2.70 -18.03 -9.49
CA ALA A 28 3.69 -18.02 -10.55
C ALA A 28 4.37 -16.63 -10.62
N PRO A 29 5.69 -16.56 -10.89
CA PRO A 29 6.35 -15.27 -11.08
C PRO A 29 5.62 -14.51 -12.19
N PRO A 30 5.24 -13.25 -11.94
CA PRO A 30 4.53 -12.46 -12.94
C PRO A 30 5.40 -12.28 -14.19
N ALA A 31 4.75 -12.14 -15.35
CA ALA A 31 5.34 -11.48 -16.50
C ALA A 31 6.00 -10.16 -16.04
N THR A 32 7.20 -9.87 -16.53
CA THR A 32 8.09 -8.79 -16.07
C THR A 32 7.31 -7.50 -15.81
N ARG A 33 7.07 -7.19 -14.52
CA ARG A 33 6.40 -5.95 -14.11
C ARG A 33 7.39 -4.79 -14.21
N SER A 34 6.87 -3.57 -14.40
CA SER A 34 7.71 -2.37 -14.39
C SER A 34 8.11 -2.01 -12.95
N ALA A 35 9.26 -1.34 -12.78
CA ALA A 35 9.76 -0.94 -11.46
C ALA A 35 8.74 -0.17 -10.58
N PRO A 36 7.90 0.74 -11.12
CA PRO A 36 6.83 1.37 -10.35
C PRO A 36 5.81 0.38 -9.76
N LEU A 37 5.41 -0.63 -10.55
CA LEU A 37 4.41 -1.59 -10.12
C LEU A 37 4.98 -2.61 -9.13
N ASP A 38 6.26 -2.92 -9.24
CA ASP A 38 6.97 -3.70 -8.23
C ASP A 38 7.05 -2.94 -6.90
N ALA A 39 7.36 -1.64 -6.94
CA ALA A 39 7.38 -0.81 -5.74
C ALA A 39 5.99 -0.74 -5.07
N VAL A 40 4.94 -0.56 -5.86
CA VAL A 40 3.56 -0.60 -5.37
C VAL A 40 3.21 -1.97 -4.80
N THR A 41 3.52 -3.06 -5.51
CA THR A 41 3.21 -4.43 -5.07
C THR A 41 3.93 -4.78 -3.78
N LEU A 42 5.17 -4.32 -3.61
CA LEU A 42 5.96 -4.56 -2.40
C LEU A 42 5.33 -3.94 -1.14
N ILE A 43 4.72 -2.76 -1.27
CA ILE A 43 4.09 -2.06 -0.15
C ILE A 43 2.66 -2.52 0.09
N HIS A 44 1.88 -2.71 -0.98
CA HIS A 44 0.42 -2.88 -0.90
C HIS A 44 -0.03 -4.33 -1.09
N GLY A 45 0.82 -5.22 -1.60
CA GLY A 45 0.47 -6.60 -1.93
C GLY A 45 -0.19 -6.79 -3.30
N GLY A 46 -0.47 -5.70 -4.02
CA GLY A 46 -0.99 -5.73 -5.38
C GLY A 46 -0.95 -4.35 -6.06
N ALA A 47 -1.00 -4.32 -7.39
CA ALA A 47 -0.93 -3.09 -8.17
C ALA A 47 -2.29 -2.77 -8.81
N GLY A 48 -3.30 -2.52 -7.98
CA GLY A 48 -4.62 -2.06 -8.43
C GLY A 48 -4.63 -0.58 -8.85
N PRO A 49 -5.69 -0.11 -9.54
CA PRO A 49 -5.72 1.24 -10.10
C PRO A 49 -5.56 2.35 -9.05
N TRP A 50 -6.19 2.23 -7.88
CA TRP A 50 -6.16 3.27 -6.84
C TRP A 50 -4.80 3.43 -6.17
N VAL A 51 -4.10 2.32 -5.90
CA VAL A 51 -2.73 2.39 -5.34
C VAL A 51 -1.74 2.92 -6.38
N VAL A 52 -1.91 2.58 -7.67
CA VAL A 52 -1.07 3.14 -8.74
C VAL A 52 -1.35 4.63 -8.93
N ALA A 53 -2.61 5.08 -8.80
CA ALA A 53 -2.94 6.50 -8.79
C ALA A 53 -2.24 7.23 -7.64
N GLY A 54 -2.26 6.67 -6.43
CA GLY A 54 -1.50 7.20 -5.30
C GLY A 54 0.00 7.29 -5.55
N TYR A 55 0.59 6.29 -6.23
CA TYR A 55 2.00 6.32 -6.62
C TYR A 55 2.31 7.46 -7.61
N ARG A 56 1.45 7.65 -8.61
CA ARG A 56 1.58 8.74 -9.60
C ARG A 56 1.44 10.11 -8.92
N MET A 57 0.43 10.28 -8.06
CA MET A 57 0.22 11.49 -7.26
C MET A 57 1.44 11.82 -6.39
N GLY A 58 2.00 10.82 -5.68
CA GLY A 58 3.18 11.01 -4.83
C GLY A 58 4.44 11.39 -5.63
N SER A 59 4.65 10.73 -6.78
CA SER A 59 5.80 11.03 -7.66
C SER A 59 5.73 12.45 -8.24
N PHE A 60 4.53 12.87 -8.65
CA PHE A 60 4.27 14.22 -9.11
C PHE A 60 4.54 15.25 -7.99
N ALA A 61 4.05 14.99 -6.78
CA ALA A 61 4.23 15.88 -5.64
C ALA A 61 5.72 16.06 -5.25
N LEU A 62 6.52 14.98 -5.23
CA LEU A 62 7.96 15.08 -5.00
C LEU A 62 8.63 16.00 -6.01
N THR A 63 8.30 15.82 -7.30
CA THR A 63 8.84 16.64 -8.39
C THR A 63 8.46 18.11 -8.21
N LYS A 64 7.20 18.41 -7.91
CA LYS A 64 6.71 19.79 -7.72
C LYS A 64 7.28 20.47 -6.48
N LEU A 65 7.48 19.71 -5.41
CA LEU A 65 8.07 20.22 -4.18
C LEU A 65 9.59 20.25 -4.22
N GLY A 66 10.25 19.64 -5.22
CA GLY A 66 11.71 19.51 -5.31
C GLY A 66 12.31 18.60 -4.23
N LEU A 67 11.57 17.56 -3.82
CA LEU A 67 11.95 16.64 -2.76
C LEU A 67 12.36 15.28 -3.34
N GLU A 68 13.35 14.65 -2.73
CA GLU A 68 13.72 13.28 -3.05
C GLU A 68 12.88 12.27 -2.27
N ARG A 69 12.75 11.06 -2.83
CA ARG A 69 12.12 9.93 -2.14
C ARG A 69 12.82 9.67 -0.81
N GLY A 70 12.02 9.48 0.24
CA GLY A 70 12.52 9.18 1.58
C GLY A 70 12.76 10.42 2.46
N SER A 71 12.69 11.62 1.89
CA SER A 71 12.92 12.88 2.62
C SER A 71 12.08 12.96 3.90
N PHE A 72 12.74 13.29 5.01
CA PHE A 72 12.08 13.61 6.29
C PHE A 72 11.42 14.99 6.28
N ASP A 73 11.72 15.83 5.29
CA ASP A 73 11.10 17.14 5.12
C ASP A 73 9.70 17.05 4.47
N LEU A 74 9.34 15.89 3.91
CA LEU A 74 8.00 15.63 3.40
C LEU A 74 7.05 15.24 4.53
N GLU A 75 5.85 15.81 4.51
CA GLU A 75 4.66 15.35 5.22
C GLU A 75 3.55 15.03 4.21
N VAL A 76 2.82 13.94 4.44
CA VAL A 76 1.72 13.48 3.59
C VAL A 76 0.48 13.25 4.46
N VAL A 77 -0.65 13.84 4.08
CA VAL A 77 -1.95 13.57 4.70
C VAL A 77 -2.93 13.14 3.63
N HIS A 78 -3.47 11.93 3.76
CA HIS A 78 -4.51 11.41 2.87
C HIS A 78 -5.87 11.49 3.56
N TYR A 79 -6.76 12.30 3.02
CA TYR A 79 -8.13 12.45 3.48
C TYR A 79 -9.01 11.47 2.68
N THR A 80 -9.67 10.54 3.35
CA THR A 80 -10.41 9.45 2.71
C THR A 80 -11.55 8.92 3.59
N PRO A 81 -12.63 8.38 3.01
CA PRO A 81 -13.54 7.53 3.76
C PRO A 81 -12.84 6.23 4.19
N LYS A 82 -13.43 5.53 5.17
CA LYS A 82 -13.01 4.18 5.60
C LYS A 82 -13.47 3.10 4.61
N GLN A 83 -13.07 3.24 3.35
CA GLN A 83 -13.38 2.34 2.26
C GLN A 83 -12.08 2.01 1.52
N VAL A 84 -11.81 0.70 1.35
CA VAL A 84 -10.50 0.19 0.90
C VAL A 84 -10.05 0.86 -0.40
N GLN A 85 -10.92 0.97 -1.39
CA GLN A 85 -10.57 1.50 -2.70
C GLN A 85 -10.04 2.93 -2.64
N TYR A 86 -10.55 3.79 -1.75
CA TYR A 86 -10.05 5.16 -1.60
C TYR A 86 -8.75 5.18 -0.79
N ALA A 87 -8.70 4.43 0.32
CA ALA A 87 -7.55 4.41 1.22
C ALA A 87 -6.27 3.82 0.57
N CYS A 88 -6.40 2.96 -0.46
CA CYS A 88 -5.28 2.45 -1.27
C CYS A 88 -4.36 3.55 -1.82
N VAL A 89 -4.86 4.78 -2.01
CA VAL A 89 -4.07 5.92 -2.47
C VAL A 89 -2.94 6.26 -1.49
N ALA A 90 -3.16 6.08 -0.18
CA ALA A 90 -2.14 6.33 0.84
C ALA A 90 -0.94 5.39 0.70
N ASP A 91 -1.18 4.10 0.43
CA ASP A 91 -0.11 3.12 0.21
C ASP A 91 0.66 3.41 -1.09
N GLY A 92 -0.04 3.90 -2.11
CA GLY A 92 0.58 4.39 -3.34
C GLY A 92 1.51 5.57 -3.08
N ALA A 93 1.02 6.56 -2.34
CA ALA A 93 1.81 7.71 -1.92
C ALA A 93 3.03 7.28 -1.09
N ALA A 94 2.87 6.31 -0.19
CA ALA A 94 3.97 5.72 0.58
C ALA A 94 5.01 5.05 -0.34
N ALA A 95 4.57 4.25 -1.32
CA ALA A 95 5.46 3.57 -2.26
C ALA A 95 6.30 4.56 -3.07
N ALA A 96 5.67 5.62 -3.59
CA ALA A 96 6.34 6.65 -4.38
C ALA A 96 7.28 7.52 -3.55
N THR A 97 6.80 8.04 -2.42
CA THR A 97 7.50 9.07 -1.64
C THR A 97 8.40 8.50 -0.56
N GLY A 98 8.21 7.24 -0.19
CA GLY A 98 8.80 6.64 0.99
C GLY A 98 8.24 7.19 2.30
N ALA A 99 7.22 8.06 2.31
CA ALA A 99 6.53 8.45 3.53
C ALA A 99 5.85 7.22 4.17
N SER A 100 5.71 7.21 5.49
CA SER A 100 5.08 6.07 6.18
C SER A 100 4.54 6.46 7.55
N LEU A 101 3.64 5.64 8.07
CA LEU A 101 3.14 5.75 9.45
C LEU A 101 4.31 5.69 10.44
N GLY A 102 5.27 4.78 10.25
CA GLY A 102 6.41 4.61 11.17
C GLY A 102 7.40 5.78 11.16
N LYS A 103 7.55 6.46 10.02
CA LYS A 103 8.31 7.73 9.96
C LYS A 103 7.51 8.94 10.45
N LEU A 104 6.25 8.73 10.85
CA LEU A 104 5.33 9.75 11.35
C LEU A 104 5.16 10.92 10.38
N ASN A 105 5.27 10.64 9.08
CA ASN A 105 5.16 11.64 8.03
C ASN A 105 4.16 11.25 6.93
N LEU A 106 3.35 10.23 7.21
CA LEU A 106 2.12 9.89 6.50
C LEU A 106 1.01 9.76 7.54
N ALA A 107 -0.15 10.35 7.28
CA ALA A 107 -1.36 10.20 8.09
C ALA A 107 -2.58 9.94 7.19
N LEU A 108 -3.57 9.23 7.74
CA LEU A 108 -4.89 9.08 7.16
C LEU A 108 -5.89 9.85 8.00
N GLU A 109 -6.66 10.71 7.37
CA GLU A 109 -7.73 11.50 7.99
C GLU A 109 -9.07 11.12 7.39
N ASN A 110 -10.12 11.08 8.21
CA ASN A 110 -11.46 10.75 7.71
C ASN A 110 -12.00 11.91 6.86
N ALA A 111 -12.59 11.57 5.72
CA ALA A 111 -13.33 12.49 4.87
C ALA A 111 -14.46 11.77 4.13
N GLU A 112 -15.41 12.52 3.60
CA GLU A 112 -16.40 11.98 2.68
C GLU A 112 -15.74 11.57 1.36
N SER A 113 -16.37 10.64 0.63
CA SER A 113 -15.81 10.15 -0.65
C SER A 113 -15.57 11.28 -1.67
N ALA A 114 -16.45 12.28 -1.72
CA ALA A 114 -16.33 13.45 -2.58
C ALA A 114 -15.15 14.36 -2.22
N ASP A 115 -14.66 14.27 -0.99
CA ASP A 115 -13.56 15.08 -0.44
C ASP A 115 -12.22 14.32 -0.43
N THR A 116 -12.17 13.13 -1.05
CA THR A 116 -10.95 12.31 -1.11
C THR A 116 -9.81 13.07 -1.78
N ARG A 117 -8.71 13.27 -1.06
CA ARG A 117 -7.55 14.02 -1.53
C ARG A 117 -6.29 13.67 -0.75
N THR A 118 -5.13 13.99 -1.29
CA THR A 118 -3.84 13.84 -0.61
C THR A 118 -3.09 15.15 -0.66
N THR A 119 -2.73 15.67 0.51
CA THR A 119 -1.89 16.86 0.66
C THR A 119 -0.45 16.43 0.94
N TYR A 120 0.47 17.00 0.17
CA TYR A 120 1.91 16.82 0.34
C TYR A 120 2.51 18.17 0.72
N ARG A 121 3.26 18.23 1.82
CA ARG A 121 3.84 19.47 2.34
C ARG A 121 5.35 19.32 2.54
N ARG A 122 6.11 20.31 2.07
CA ARG A 122 7.51 20.52 2.43
C ARG A 122 7.56 21.30 3.73
N LYS A 123 7.91 20.64 4.84
CA LYS A 123 7.83 21.23 6.19
C LYS A 123 8.70 22.48 6.35
N SER A 124 9.92 22.46 5.82
CA SER A 124 10.88 23.56 5.94
C SER A 124 10.40 24.90 5.36
N SER A 125 9.66 24.85 4.26
CA SER A 125 9.17 26.04 3.54
C SER A 125 7.67 26.33 3.76
N GLY A 126 6.90 25.35 4.23
CA GLY A 126 5.44 25.41 4.24
C GLY A 126 4.77 25.20 2.88
N GLN A 127 5.52 25.14 1.77
CA GLN A 127 4.97 24.86 0.45
C GLN A 127 4.20 23.53 0.45
N SER A 128 3.01 23.53 -0.12
CA SER A 128 2.16 22.35 -0.21
C SER A 128 1.54 22.20 -1.60
N ILE A 129 1.12 20.98 -1.90
CA ILE A 129 0.28 20.66 -3.03
C ILE A 129 -0.77 19.64 -2.61
N THR A 130 -2.02 19.87 -2.99
CA THR A 130 -3.13 18.96 -2.73
C THR A 130 -3.63 18.37 -4.03
N LEU A 131 -3.74 17.05 -4.09
CA LEU A 131 -4.16 16.31 -5.27
C LEU A 131 -5.42 15.53 -4.96
N ARG A 132 -6.40 15.52 -5.86
CA ARG A 132 -7.60 14.68 -5.74
C ARG A 132 -7.72 13.74 -6.94
N PRO A 133 -8.23 12.51 -6.78
CA PRO A 133 -8.54 11.65 -7.93
C PRO A 133 -9.52 12.38 -8.87
N ALA A 134 -9.27 12.31 -10.17
CA ALA A 134 -10.12 12.95 -11.17
C ALA A 134 -11.50 12.26 -11.21
N PRO A 135 -12.61 12.97 -11.45
CA PRO A 135 -13.93 12.38 -11.60
C PRO A 135 -13.97 11.26 -12.64
N SER A 136 -13.27 11.43 -13.78
CA SER A 136 -13.14 10.42 -14.83
C SER A 136 -12.43 9.15 -14.31
N PHE A 137 -11.40 9.31 -13.49
CA PHE A 137 -10.72 8.20 -12.83
C PHE A 137 -11.66 7.45 -11.89
N ILE A 138 -12.38 8.18 -11.03
CA ILE A 138 -13.32 7.58 -10.06
C ILE A 138 -14.40 6.79 -10.80
N THR A 139 -15.05 7.39 -11.80
CA THR A 139 -16.10 6.74 -12.60
C THR A 139 -15.60 5.45 -13.24
N ARG A 140 -14.36 5.44 -13.74
CA ARG A 140 -13.81 4.29 -14.45
C ARG A 140 -13.30 3.18 -13.53
N TYR A 141 -12.67 3.53 -12.41
CA TYR A 141 -11.86 2.60 -11.64
C TYR A 141 -12.40 2.25 -10.25
N ARG A 142 -13.53 2.83 -9.81
CA ARG A 142 -14.09 2.56 -8.48
C ARG A 142 -14.48 1.08 -8.28
N ASP A 143 -15.10 0.47 -9.29
CA ASP A 143 -15.76 -0.83 -9.17
C ASP A 143 -15.12 -1.91 -10.05
N VAL A 144 -13.80 -1.83 -10.27
CA VAL A 144 -13.06 -2.80 -11.10
C VAL A 144 -13.10 -4.20 -10.46
N PRO A 145 -13.50 -5.25 -11.21
CA PRO A 145 -13.47 -6.63 -10.73
C PRO A 145 -12.09 -7.05 -10.23
N ARG A 146 -12.05 -7.88 -9.17
CA ARG A 146 -10.78 -8.26 -8.50
C ARG A 146 -9.75 -8.90 -9.42
N ASP A 147 -10.21 -9.74 -10.34
CA ASP A 147 -9.40 -10.42 -11.36
C ASP A 147 -8.85 -9.46 -12.44
N GLN A 148 -9.39 -8.25 -12.54
CA GLN A 148 -8.97 -7.22 -13.49
C GLN A 148 -8.11 -6.11 -12.86
N LEU A 149 -7.93 -6.10 -11.53
CA LEU A 149 -7.23 -5.03 -10.82
C LEU A 149 -5.79 -4.81 -11.33
N ALA A 150 -5.05 -5.88 -11.58
CA ALA A 150 -3.67 -5.78 -12.05
C ALA A 150 -3.58 -5.14 -13.45
N ALA A 151 -4.49 -5.51 -14.36
CA ALA A 151 -4.56 -4.93 -15.69
C ALA A 151 -4.97 -3.45 -15.63
N ALA A 152 -5.94 -3.11 -14.77
CA ALA A 152 -6.35 -1.72 -14.56
C ALA A 152 -5.22 -0.87 -13.95
N GLY A 153 -4.41 -1.39 -13.03
CA GLY A 153 -3.26 -0.67 -12.51
C GLY A 153 -2.17 -0.43 -13.56
N GLN A 154 -1.92 -1.40 -14.45
CA GLN A 154 -1.03 -1.21 -15.60
C GLN A 154 -1.53 -0.09 -16.52
N GLU A 155 -2.84 -0.08 -16.81
CA GLU A 155 -3.46 0.98 -17.60
C GLU A 155 -3.27 2.35 -16.94
N VAL A 156 -3.60 2.48 -15.64
CA VAL A 156 -3.47 3.73 -14.89
C VAL A 156 -2.03 4.24 -14.90
N LEU A 157 -1.03 3.35 -14.84
CA LEU A 157 0.37 3.77 -14.93
C LEU A 157 0.71 4.45 -16.26
N ALA A 158 0.03 4.11 -17.35
CA ALA A 158 0.26 4.66 -18.68
C ALA A 158 -0.58 5.91 -18.99
N LEU A 159 -1.60 6.23 -18.18
CA LEU A 159 -2.46 7.39 -18.38
C LEU A 159 -1.70 8.72 -18.18
N PRO A 160 -2.13 9.81 -18.85
CA PRO A 160 -1.68 11.15 -18.50
C PRO A 160 -2.17 11.55 -17.10
N ASP A 161 -1.45 12.47 -16.44
CA ASP A 161 -1.74 12.85 -15.04
C ASP A 161 -3.18 13.37 -14.85
N ASP A 162 -3.69 14.18 -15.79
CA ASP A 162 -5.03 14.78 -15.75
C ASP A 162 -6.18 13.77 -15.88
N ALA A 163 -5.91 12.57 -16.41
CA ALA A 163 -6.84 11.46 -16.41
C ALA A 163 -6.85 10.68 -15.08
N ILE A 164 -5.91 10.95 -14.17
CA ILE A 164 -5.77 10.26 -12.88
C ILE A 164 -6.15 11.19 -11.73
N PHE A 165 -5.65 12.43 -11.72
CA PHE A 165 -5.81 13.36 -10.62
C PHE A 165 -5.83 14.82 -11.08
N GLU A 166 -6.30 15.68 -10.19
CA GLU A 166 -6.32 17.13 -10.35
C GLU A 166 -5.55 17.79 -9.21
N VAL A 167 -4.93 18.94 -9.49
CA VAL A 167 -4.38 19.81 -8.44
C VAL A 167 -5.51 20.68 -7.87
N VAL A 168 -5.70 20.62 -6.56
CA VAL A 168 -6.69 21.44 -5.85
C VAL A 168 -6.04 22.76 -5.42
N PRO A 169 -6.68 23.92 -5.65
CA PRO A 169 -6.20 25.22 -5.21
C PRO A 169 -6.01 25.34 -3.69
#